data_AF-A0A2P4PG55-F1
#
_entry.id   AF-A0A2P4PG55-F1
#
_cell.length_a   1.000
_cell.length_b   1.000
_cell.length_c   1.000
_cell.angle_alpha   90.00
_cell.angle_beta   90.00
_cell.angle_gamma   90.00
#
_symmetry.space_group_name_H-M   'P 1'
#
loop_
_entity.id
_entity.type
_entity.pdbx_description
1 polymer ?
#
loop_
_entity_poly.entity_id
_entity_poly.type
_entity_poly.pdbx_seq_one_letter_code
_entity_poly.pdbx_strand_id
1 'polypeptide(L)' 'MDVIQNVFSGNIISYAVVAVALAFFRKSQPRINNELERTVLALNNEIQRMRTEIKWKNNAILQVGSN' A
#
# COMPACT_ATOMS: atom_id res chain seq x y z
N MET A 1 -19.71 7.96 25.61
CA MET A 1 -18.43 7.47 26.19
C MET A 1 -18.61 6.08 26.81
N ASP A 2 -19.84 5.71 27.17
CA ASP A 2 -20.23 4.46 27.87
C ASP A 2 -20.06 3.18 27.04
N VAL A 3 -20.29 3.24 25.72
CA VAL A 3 -20.21 2.06 24.85
C VAL A 3 -18.78 1.51 24.79
N ILE A 4 -17.78 2.39 24.76
CA ILE A 4 -16.37 2.00 24.69
C ILE A 4 -15.95 1.37 26.03
N GLN A 5 -16.34 1.96 27.17
CA GLN A 5 -16.05 1.39 28.49
C GLN A 5 -16.76 0.04 28.71
N ASN A 6 -17.99 -0.13 28.24
CA ASN A 6 -18.72 -1.41 28.30
C ASN A 6 -18.11 -2.49 27.38
N VAL A 7 -17.40 -2.08 26.33
CA VAL A 7 -16.65 -3.01 25.47
C VAL A 7 -15.35 -3.47 26.12
N PHE A 8 -14.68 -2.59 26.86
CA PHE A 8 -13.44 -2.88 27.58
C PHE A 8 -13.63 -3.32 29.04
N SER A 9 -14.87 -3.45 29.54
CA SER A 9 -15.19 -3.80 30.94
C SER A 9 -14.93 -5.26 31.30
N GLY A 10 -14.26 -6.04 30.44
CA GLY A 10 -13.99 -7.46 30.67
C GLY A 10 -15.18 -8.40 30.38
N ASN A 11 -16.24 -7.92 29.72
CA ASN A 11 -17.41 -8.75 29.43
C ASN A 11 -17.19 -9.62 28.16
N ILE A 12 -17.31 -10.94 28.28
CA ILE A 12 -17.10 -11.92 27.19
C ILE A 12 -17.97 -11.61 25.96
N ILE A 13 -19.20 -11.14 26.18
CA ILE A 13 -20.13 -10.79 25.10
C ILE A 13 -19.57 -9.64 24.27
N SER A 14 -18.97 -8.63 24.91
CA SER A 14 -18.36 -7.50 24.21
C SER A 14 -17.19 -7.93 23.33
N TYR A 15 -16.34 -8.84 23.82
CA TYR A 15 -15.25 -9.39 23.02
C TYR A 15 -15.75 -10.20 21.83
N ALA A 16 -16.83 -10.96 21.99
CA ALA A 16 -17.43 -11.72 20.89
C ALA A 16 -17.96 -10.79 19.78
N VAL A 17 -18.62 -9.68 20.16
CA VAL A 17 -19.11 -8.68 19.19
C VAL A 17 -17.95 -8.01 18.45
N VAL A 18 -16.89 -7.63 19.16
CA VAL A 18 -15.69 -7.03 18.55
C VAL A 18 -14.98 -8.02 17.62
N ALA A 19 -14.86 -9.29 18.01
CA ALA A 19 -14.24 -10.32 17.20
C ALA A 19 -15.02 -10.58 15.90
N VAL A 20 -16.36 -10.64 15.98
CA VAL A 20 -17.23 -10.78 14.80
C VAL A 20 -17.11 -9.57 13.89
N ALA A 21 -17.11 -8.35 14.45
CA ALA A 21 -16.92 -7.14 13.67
C ALA A 21 -15.58 -7.14 12.94
N LEU A 22 -14.47 -7.47 13.62
CA LEU A 22 -13.14 -7.56 13.01
C LEU A 22 -13.04 -8.64 11.93
N ALA A 23 -13.64 -9.82 12.17
CA ALA A 23 -13.68 -10.90 11.19
C ALA A 23 -14.48 -10.48 9.94
N PHE A 24 -15.60 -9.78 10.13
CA PHE A 24 -16.38 -9.21 9.04
C PHE A 24 -15.59 -8.14 8.28
N PHE A 25 -14.92 -7.21 8.96
CA PHE A 25 -14.05 -6.22 8.31
C PHE A 25 -12.94 -6.88 7.48
N ARG A 26 -12.27 -7.90 8.01
CA ARG A 26 -11.26 -8.65 7.24
C ARG A 26 -11.85 -9.31 6.00
N LYS A 27 -13.03 -9.91 6.11
CA LYS A 27 -13.71 -10.59 4.99
C LYS A 27 -14.28 -9.60 3.97
N SER A 28 -14.68 -8.41 4.43
CA SER A 28 -15.25 -7.31 3.66
C SER A 28 -14.21 -6.33 3.14
N GLN A 29 -12.91 -6.66 3.19
CA GLN A 29 -11.89 -6.01 2.36
C GLN A 29 -11.65 -6.82 1.09
N PRO A 30 -12.55 -6.76 0.09
CA PRO A 30 -12.17 -7.17 -1.24
C PRO A 30 -11.16 -6.13 -1.76
N ARG A 31 -10.03 -6.60 -2.27
CA ARG A 31 -9.38 -5.98 -3.43
C ARG A 31 -8.48 -4.75 -3.23
N ILE A 32 -8.13 -4.35 -2.00
CA ILE A 32 -7.06 -3.34 -1.80
C ILE A 32 -5.72 -3.89 -2.35
N ASN A 33 -5.52 -5.21 -2.32
CA ASN A 33 -4.34 -5.87 -2.89
C ASN A 33 -4.19 -5.61 -4.40
N ASN A 34 -5.23 -5.75 -5.21
CA ASN A 34 -5.10 -5.61 -6.67
C ASN A 34 -4.84 -4.16 -7.11
N GLU A 35 -5.42 -3.17 -6.43
CA GLU A 35 -5.16 -1.76 -6.75
C GLU A 35 -3.77 -1.33 -6.28
N LEU A 36 -3.36 -1.76 -5.09
CA LEU A 36 -2.02 -1.49 -4.59
C LEU A 36 -0.95 -2.18 -5.45
N GLU A 37 -1.16 -3.44 -5.83
CA GLU A 37 -0.26 -4.19 -6.70
C GLU A 37 -0.13 -3.55 -8.08
N ARG A 38 -1.24 -3.10 -8.69
CA ARG A 38 -1.22 -2.34 -9.94
C ARG A 38 -0.48 -1.01 -9.81
N THR A 39 -0.69 -0.29 -8.72
CA THR A 39 -0.03 1.00 -8.46
C THR A 39 1.47 0.82 -8.28
N VAL A 40 1.89 -0.22 -7.55
CA VAL A 40 3.30 -0.58 -7.37
C VAL A 40 3.96 -0.98 -8.69
N LEU A 41 3.29 -1.78 -9.51
CA LEU A 41 3.79 -2.18 -10.83
C LEU A 41 3.93 -0.98 -11.77
N ALA A 42 2.94 -0.08 -11.81
CA ALA A 42 3.00 1.14 -12.60
C ALA A 42 4.16 2.05 -12.16
N LEU A 43 4.31 2.25 -10.84
CA LEU A 43 5.39 3.05 -10.29
C LEU A 43 6.78 2.44 -10.60
N ASN A 44 6.91 1.12 -10.51
CA ASN A 44 8.16 0.45 -10.85
C ASN A 44 8.54 0.63 -12.33
N ASN A 45 7.56 0.57 -13.24
CA ASN A 45 7.79 0.84 -14.66
C ASN A 45 8.22 2.29 -14.91
N GLU A 46 7.57 3.25 -14.25
CA GLU A 46 7.91 4.68 -14.35
C GLU A 46 9.36 4.94 -13.90
N ILE A 47 9.78 4.35 -12.78
CA ILE A 47 11.15 4.48 -12.24
C ILE A 47 12.18 3.89 -13.21
N GLN A 48 11.90 2.73 -13.80
CA GLN A 48 12.79 2.11 -14.78
C GLN A 48 12.92 2.95 -16.05
N ARG A 49 11.82 3.55 -16.51
CA ARG A 49 11.82 4.49 -17.63
C ARG A 49 12.69 5.73 -17.31
N MET A 50 12.47 6.36 -16.16
CA MET A 50 13.28 7.52 -15.72
C MET A 50 14.76 7.17 -15.63
N ARG A 51 15.13 6.02 -15.07
CA ARG A 51 16.53 5.56 -15.02
C ARG A 51 17.13 5.38 -16.42
N THR A 52 16.34 4.83 -17.34
CA THR A 52 16.77 4.63 -18.73
C THR A 52 17.00 5.97 -19.42
N GLU A 53 16.06 6.91 -19.29
CA GLU A 53 16.21 8.28 -19.83
C GLU A 53 17.42 9.01 -19.24
N ILE A 54 17.66 8.89 -17.93
CA ILE A 54 18.85 9.47 -17.27
C ILE A 54 20.13 8.84 -17.82
N LYS A 55 20.18 7.52 -18.00
CA LYS A 55 21.34 6.82 -18.57
C LYS A 55 21.62 7.29 -19.99
N TRP A 56 20.60 7.46 -20.82
CA TRP A 56 20.74 7.98 -22.18
C TRP A 56 21.26 9.42 -22.20
N LYS A 57 20.72 10.30 -21.35
CA LYS A 57 21.20 11.68 -21.24
C LYS A 57 22.66 11.75 -20.79
N ASN A 58 23.04 10.95 -19.79
CA ASN A 58 24.42 10.90 -19.33
C ASN A 58 25.37 10.34 -20.40
N ASN A 59 24.95 9.32 -21.16
CA ASN A 59 25.75 8.79 -22.26
C ASN A 59 25.90 9.79 -23.41
N ALA A 60 24.86 10.58 -23.71
CA ALA A 60 24.94 11.63 -24.72
C ALA A 60 25.88 12.77 -24.28
N ILE A 61 25.84 13.16 -23.00
CA ILE A 61 26.75 14.16 -22.44
C ILE A 61 28.20 13.66 -22.45
N LEU A 62 28.45 12.40 -22.10
CA LEU A 62 29.78 11.78 -22.15
C LEU A 62 30.33 11.67 -23.59
N GLN A 63 29.49 11.36 -24.58
CA GLN A 63 29.89 11.36 -25.99
C GLN A 63 30.22 12.78 -26.49
N VAL A 64 29.50 13.81 -26.04
CA VAL A 64 29.78 15.20 -26.43
C VAL A 64 31.05 15.76 -25.77
N GLY A 65 31.36 15.34 -24.55
CA GLY A 65 32.58 15.76 -23.84
C GLY A 65 33.86 15.02 -24.22
N SER A 66 33.77 13.98 -25.08
CA SER A 66 34.91 13.17 -25.52
C SER A 66 35.44 13.55 -26.92
N ASN A 67 34.95 14.66 -27.50
CA ASN A 67 35.42 15.22 -28.78
C ASN A 67 36.34 16.42 -28.58
#